data_AF-A0A815XHE5-F1
#
_entry.id   AF-A0A815XHE5-F1
#
_cell.length_a   1.000
_cell.length_b   1.000
_cell.length_c   1.000
_cell.angle_alpha   90.00
_cell.angle_beta   90.00
_cell.angle_gamma   90.00
#
_symmetry.space_group_name_H-M   'P 1'
#
loop_
_entity.id
_entity.type
_entity.pdbx_description
1 polymer ?
#
loop_
_entity_poly.entity_id
_entity_poly.type
_entity_poly.pdbx_seq_one_letter_code
_entity_poly.pdbx_strand_id
1 'polypeptide(L)' 'MNLSYDAYSSIEYVGTQTFGGKQTDFNEIKATITATLENNKIRSPRRLSVIFKALKALNEKFNHAIPPEMPSTLPDDF' A
#
# COMPACT_ATOMS: atom_id res chain seq x y z
N MET A 1 -9.59 -10.54 11.42
CA MET A 1 -8.38 -9.73 11.12
C MET A 1 -8.07 -8.90 12.37
N ASN A 2 -6.97 -9.20 13.07
CA ASN A 2 -6.57 -8.48 14.30
C ASN A 2 -5.31 -7.66 13.98
N LEU A 3 -5.48 -6.56 13.26
CA LEU A 3 -4.37 -5.67 12.86
C LEU A 3 -4.16 -4.61 13.95
N SER A 4 -2.94 -4.51 14.49
CA SER A 4 -2.54 -3.42 15.38
C SER A 4 -2.61 -2.08 14.64
N TYR A 5 -2.92 -0.99 15.34
CA TYR A 5 -2.95 0.36 14.77
C TYR A 5 -1.59 0.77 14.16
N ASP A 6 -0.50 0.15 14.60
CA ASP A 6 0.86 0.33 14.06
C ASP A 6 1.01 -0.12 12.59
N ALA A 7 0.05 -0.89 12.07
CA ALA A 7 0.06 -1.33 10.67
C ALA A 7 -0.32 -0.22 9.69
N TYR A 8 -0.91 0.88 10.17
CA TYR A 8 -1.36 1.99 9.32
C TYR A 8 -0.29 3.09 9.27
N SER A 9 -0.04 3.59 8.07
CA SER A 9 0.90 4.70 7.85
C SER A 9 0.34 6.04 8.34
N SER A 10 -0.98 6.21 8.31
CA SER A 10 -1.68 7.39 8.80
C SER A 10 -3.10 7.00 9.25
N ILE A 11 -3.59 7.58 10.34
CA ILE A 11 -4.97 7.44 10.82
C ILE A 11 -5.49 8.84 11.15
N GLU A 12 -6.58 9.24 10.51
CA GLU A 12 -7.20 10.56 10.70
C GLU A 12 -8.73 10.41 10.76
N TYR A 13 -9.36 11.15 11.68
CA TYR A 13 -10.80 11.23 11.79
C TYR A 13 -11.29 12.48 11.07
N VAL A 14 -12.12 12.30 10.03
CA VAL A 14 -12.77 13.40 9.30
C VAL A 14 -14.28 13.26 9.49
N GLY A 15 -14.85 14.15 10.30
CA GLY A 15 -16.28 14.16 10.59
C GLY A 15 -17.05 15.04 9.60
N THR A 16 -18.13 14.51 9.02
CA THR A 16 -19.06 15.29 8.18
C THR A 16 -20.46 15.26 8.80
N GLN A 17 -21.02 16.44 9.07
CA GLN A 17 -22.36 16.60 9.64
C GLN A 17 -23.32 17.17 8.59
N THR A 18 -24.37 16.42 8.27
CA THR A 18 -25.43 16.89 7.37
C THR A 18 -26.52 17.62 8.15
N PHE A 19 -26.73 18.88 7.83
CA PHE A 19 -27.85 19.67 8.38
C PHE A 19 -29.11 19.50 7.51
N GLY A 20 -30.27 19.39 8.15
CA GLY A 20 -31.54 18.94 7.57
C GLY A 20 -31.86 19.49 6.16
N GLY A 21 -32.14 18.57 5.24
CA GLY A 21 -32.59 18.84 3.87
C GLY A 21 -31.49 19.19 2.85
N LYS A 22 -30.24 19.39 3.28
CA LYS A 22 -29.11 19.63 2.37
C LYS A 22 -28.40 18.33 2.01
N GLN A 23 -27.84 18.28 0.80
CA GLN A 23 -26.95 17.19 0.42
C GLN A 23 -25.69 17.22 1.30
N THR A 24 -25.26 16.05 1.77
CA THR A 24 -24.03 15.89 2.54
C THR A 24 -22.83 16.39 1.74
N ASP A 25 -22.01 17.24 2.35
CA ASP A 25 -20.75 17.69 1.75
C ASP A 25 -19.64 16.67 2.04
N PHE A 26 -18.99 16.16 0.99
CA PHE A 26 -17.88 15.20 1.08
C PHE A 26 -16.55 15.81 0.62
N ASN A 27 -16.52 17.12 0.29
CA ASN A 27 -15.33 17.76 -0.24
C ASN A 27 -14.16 17.74 0.75
N GLU A 28 -14.45 17.85 2.05
CA GLU A 28 -13.45 17.77 3.11
C GLU A 28 -12.80 16.37 3.15
N ILE A 29 -13.60 15.31 3.18
CA ILE A 29 -13.10 13.92 3.11
C ILE A 29 -12.26 13.72 1.85
N LYS A 30 -12.73 14.21 0.70
CA LYS A 30 -12.01 14.10 -0.57
C LYS A 30 -10.66 14.81 -0.52
N ALA A 31 -10.61 16.04 0.01
CA ALA A 31 -9.39 16.82 0.14
C ALA A 31 -8.37 16.12 1.07
N THR A 32 -8.83 15.60 2.21
CA THR A 32 -7.96 14.87 3.15
C THR A 32 -7.38 13.60 2.54
N ILE A 33 -8.18 12.85 1.76
CA ILE A 33 -7.69 11.67 1.02
C ILE A 33 -6.63 12.09 0.01
N THR A 34 -6.89 13.12 -0.81
CA THR A 34 -5.92 13.61 -1.80
C THR A 34 -4.61 14.06 -1.14
N ALA A 35 -4.69 14.83 -0.06
CA ALA A 35 -3.51 15.26 0.70
C ALA A 35 -2.73 14.07 1.28
N THR A 36 -3.42 13.04 1.77
CA THR A 36 -2.77 11.83 2.30
C THR A 36 -2.09 11.01 1.21
N LEU A 37 -2.68 10.93 0.02
CA LEU A 37 -2.09 10.25 -1.13
C LEU A 37 -0.85 11.00 -1.67
N GLU A 38 -0.86 12.34 -1.63
CA GLU A 38 0.27 13.18 -2.01
C GLU A 38 1.36 13.24 -0.93
N ASN A 39 1.02 12.90 0.31
CA ASN A 39 1.93 12.94 1.45
C ASN A 39 3.00 11.84 1.36
N ASN A 40 4.16 12.22 0.84
CA ASN A 40 5.35 11.37 0.77
C ASN A 40 6.25 11.46 2.04
N LYS A 41 5.80 12.08 3.15
CA LYS A 41 6.62 12.26 4.36
C LYS A 41 6.94 10.95 5.09
N ILE A 42 6.24 9.86 4.78
CA ILE A 42 6.48 8.53 5.38
C ILE A 42 7.48 7.72 4.54
N ARG A 43 8.59 8.34 4.18
CA ARG A 43 9.83 7.61 3.96
C ARG A 43 10.88 8.35 4.74
N SER A 44 11.28 7.79 5.88
CA SER A 44 12.59 8.15 6.43
C SER A 44 13.59 8.01 5.29
N PRO A 45 14.51 8.98 5.09
CA PRO A 45 15.54 8.84 4.08
C PRO A 45 16.33 7.56 4.38
N ARG A 46 16.03 6.49 3.64
CA ARG A 46 16.80 5.26 3.75
C ARG A 46 18.15 5.60 3.17
N ARG A 47 19.22 5.42 3.94
CA ARG A 47 20.58 5.60 3.43
C ARG A 47 20.69 4.81 2.12
N LEU A 48 21.28 5.41 1.09
CA LEU A 48 21.44 4.79 -0.23
C LEU A 48 22.08 3.38 -0.13
N SER A 49 22.96 3.19 0.86
CA SER A 49 23.55 1.89 1.19
C SER A 49 22.53 0.82 1.61
N VAL A 50 21.46 1.17 2.33
CA VAL A 50 20.38 0.25 2.72
C VAL A 50 19.54 -0.13 1.50
N ILE A 51 19.22 0.86 0.65
CA ILE A 51 18.48 0.62 -0.60
C ILE A 51 19.27 -0.30 -1.52
N PHE A 52 20.55 0.00 -1.72
CA PHE A 52 21.45 -0.82 -2.54
C PHE A 52 21.58 -2.24 -2.00
N LYS A 53 21.77 -2.42 -0.69
CA LYS A 53 21.84 -3.76 -0.08
C LYS A 53 20.55 -4.55 -0.28
N ALA A 54 19.39 -3.92 -0.12
CA ALA A 54 18.10 -4.57 -0.34
C ALA A 54 17.91 -5.00 -1.80
N LEU A 55 18.21 -4.11 -2.75
CA LEU A 55 18.13 -4.42 -4.19
C LEU A 55 19.14 -5.49 -4.60
N LYS A 56 20.36 -5.46 -4.05
CA LYS A 56 21.39 -6.47 -4.29
C LYS A 56 20.95 -7.84 -3.77
N ALA A 57 20.45 -7.92 -2.53
CA ALA A 57 19.96 -9.17 -1.96
C ALA A 57 18.75 -9.74 -2.73
N LEU A 58 17.87 -8.87 -3.22
CA LEU A 58 16.75 -9.27 -4.06
C LEU A 58 17.26 -9.83 -5.40
N ASN A 59 18.19 -9.13 -6.04
CA ASN A 59 18.80 -9.57 -7.28
C ASN A 59 19.50 -10.93 -7.08
N GLU A 60 20.37 -11.06 -6.08
CA GLU A 60 21.05 -12.33 -5.78
C GLU A 60 20.08 -13.49 -5.51
N LYS A 61 18.90 -13.22 -4.93
CA LYS A 61 17.89 -14.24 -4.65
C LYS A 61 17.07 -14.65 -5.87
N PHE A 62 16.80 -13.71 -6.78
CA PHE A 62 15.83 -13.88 -7.87
C PHE A 62 16.46 -13.76 -9.28
N ASN A 63 17.78 -13.63 -9.39
CA ASN A 63 18.50 -13.59 -10.67
C ASN A 63 18.64 -14.96 -11.35
N HIS A 64 18.18 -16.02 -10.70
CA HIS A 64 18.13 -17.34 -11.32
C HIS A 64 17.08 -17.34 -12.44
N ALA A 65 17.36 -18.07 -13.51
CA ALA A 65 16.42 -18.23 -14.62
C ALA A 65 15.08 -18.74 -14.07
N ILE A 66 13.99 -18.08 -14.47
CA ILE A 66 12.64 -18.56 -14.19
C ILE A 66 12.57 -19.98 -14.80
N PRO A 67 12.31 -21.02 -14.00
CA PRO A 67 12.17 -22.37 -14.52
C PRO A 67 11.12 -22.35 -15.63
N PRO A 68 11.34 -23.03 -16.77
CA PRO A 68 10.28 -23.21 -17.75
C PRO A 68 9.07 -23.80 -17.02
N GLU A 69 7.90 -23.23 -17.31
CA GLU A 69 6.59 -23.43 -16.67
C GLU A 69 6.47 -24.73 -15.87
N MET A 70 6.07 -24.63 -14.59
CA MET A 70 5.50 -25.79 -13.91
C MET A 70 4.32 -26.28 -14.76
N PRO A 71 4.29 -27.57 -15.16
CA PRO A 71 3.09 -28.14 -15.77
C PRO A 71 1.92 -27.87 -14.83
N SER A 72 0.80 -27.42 -15.37
CA SER A 72 -0.41 -27.13 -14.59
C SER A 72 -0.70 -28.27 -13.62
N THR A 73 -0.56 -28.02 -12.32
CA THR A 73 -0.91 -28.99 -11.27
C THR A 73 -2.41 -29.01 -10.98
N LEU A 74 -3.20 -28.35 -11.83
CA LEU A 74 -4.65 -28.44 -11.79
C LEU A 74 -5.04 -29.73 -12.50
N PRO A 75 -5.75 -30.66 -11.83
CA PRO A 75 -6.33 -31.79 -12.54
C PRO A 75 -7.29 -31.25 -13.60
N ASP A 76 -7.14 -31.70 -14.84
CA ASP A 76 -8.17 -31.55 -15.86
C ASP A 76 -9.36 -32.41 -15.41
N ASP A 77 -10.32 -31.78 -14.72
CA ASP A 77 -11.59 -32.41 -14.38
C ASP A 77 -12.37 -32.66 -15.69
N PHE A 78 -12.53 -33.94 -16.05
CA PHE A 78 -13.45 -34.43 -17.08
C PHE A 78 -14.76 -34.91 -16.44
#